data_AF-A0A679JC39-F1
#
_entry.id   AF-A0A679JC39-F1
#
_cell.length_a   1.000
_cell.length_b   1.000
_cell.length_c   1.000
_cell.angle_alpha   90.00
_cell.angle_beta   90.00
_cell.angle_gamma   90.00
#
_symmetry.space_group_name_H-M   'P 1'
#
loop_
_entity.id
_entity.type
_entity.pdbx_description
1 polymer ?
#
loop_
_entity_poly.entity_id
_entity_poly.type
_entity_poly.pdbx_seq_one_letter_code
_entity_poly.pdbx_strand_id
1 'polypeptide(L)'
;MRLIGKAGAPGVLEFRRADPNYWGRTMQARLLPLDGPVRDILLPLQYARLLTVKEGGILISGYEITSRGAKSKSIRTLQTWWCVVDPEPGYAVLQRMEVRSSTGFDVNDDDMPD
;
A
#
# COMPACT_ATOMS: atom_id res chain seq x y z
N MET A 1 11.40 12.73 8.93
CA MET A 1 10.00 12.92 8.49
C MET A 1 9.49 11.57 7.97
N ARG A 2 8.56 10.93 8.69
CA ARG A 2 8.01 9.60 8.36
C ARG A 2 6.75 9.87 7.54
N LEU A 3 6.82 9.71 6.21
CA LEU A 3 5.63 9.79 5.36
C LEU A 3 4.75 8.58 5.69
N ILE A 4 3.71 8.79 6.49
CA ILE A 4 2.55 7.90 6.54
C ILE A 4 1.92 7.99 5.15
N GLY A 5 1.67 6.84 4.53
CA GLY A 5 1.27 6.75 3.14
C GLY A 5 0.02 7.57 2.84
N LYS A 6 0.18 8.71 2.17
CA LYS A 6 -0.95 9.47 1.65
C LYS A 6 -1.57 8.71 0.48
N ALA A 7 -2.90 8.65 0.44
CA ALA A 7 -3.62 8.20 -0.75
C ALA A 7 -3.18 9.04 -1.97
N GLY A 8 -3.07 8.40 -3.14
CA GLY A 8 -2.65 9.09 -4.38
C GLY A 8 -1.14 9.25 -4.57
N ALA A 9 -0.30 8.49 -3.83
CA ALA A 9 1.15 8.54 -4.02
C ALA A 9 1.56 8.05 -5.43
N PRO A 10 2.21 8.89 -6.26
CA PRO A 10 2.70 8.48 -7.58
C PRO A 10 3.97 7.64 -7.44
N GLY A 11 4.10 6.60 -8.27
CA GLY A 11 5.28 5.75 -8.27
C GLY A 11 5.18 4.58 -9.23
N VAL A 12 6.25 3.78 -9.26
CA VAL A 12 6.29 2.52 -10.00
C VAL A 12 5.87 1.39 -9.06
N LEU A 13 4.78 0.71 -9.42
CA LEU A 13 4.37 -0.51 -8.74
C LEU A 13 5.29 -1.66 -9.16
N GLU A 14 6.00 -2.25 -8.19
CA GLU A 14 6.77 -3.47 -8.37
C GLU A 14 6.07 -4.63 -7.66
N PHE A 15 5.56 -5.61 -8.43
CA PHE A 15 4.98 -6.85 -7.91
C PHE A 15 5.90 -8.03 -8.21
N ARG A 16 6.55 -8.57 -7.17
CA ARG A 16 7.63 -9.56 -7.33
C ARG A 16 7.64 -10.59 -6.21
N ARG A 17 8.51 -11.60 -6.33
CA ARG A 17 8.78 -12.53 -5.23
C ARG A 17 9.47 -11.79 -4.08
N ALA A 18 9.02 -12.05 -2.86
CA ALA A 18 9.66 -11.55 -1.66
C ALA A 18 11.01 -12.25 -1.43
N ASP A 19 11.85 -11.65 -0.58
CA ASP A 19 13.08 -12.32 -0.13
C ASP A 19 12.72 -13.61 0.62
N PRO A 20 13.13 -14.79 0.11
CA PRO A 20 12.76 -16.07 0.69
C PRO A 20 13.32 -16.29 2.09
N ASN A 21 14.41 -15.62 2.47
CA ASN A 21 15.02 -15.75 3.79
C ASN A 21 14.18 -15.11 4.90
N TYR A 22 13.39 -14.09 4.56
CA TYR A 22 12.58 -13.34 5.52
C TYR A 22 11.08 -13.69 5.42
N TRP A 23 10.59 -13.91 4.20
CA TRP A 23 9.14 -13.98 3.93
C TRP A 23 8.72 -15.29 3.25
N GLY A 24 9.65 -16.22 3.03
CA GLY A 24 9.40 -17.46 2.32
C GLY A 24 9.04 -17.25 0.84
N ARG A 25 8.45 -18.28 0.22
CA ARG A 25 8.07 -18.28 -1.20
C ARG A 25 6.75 -17.52 -1.42
N THR A 26 6.77 -16.22 -1.15
CA THR A 26 5.59 -15.35 -1.20
C THR A 26 5.79 -14.21 -2.19
N MET A 27 4.71 -13.53 -2.54
CA MET A 27 4.77 -12.33 -3.37
C MET A 27 4.76 -11.08 -2.48
N GLN A 28 5.33 -10.01 -3.01
CA GLN A 28 5.46 -8.71 -2.38
C GLN A 28 5.06 -7.63 -3.39
N ALA A 29 4.37 -6.60 -2.93
CA ALA A 29 4.11 -5.38 -3.69
C ALA A 29 4.87 -4.21 -3.07
N ARG A 30 5.53 -3.41 -3.90
CA ARG A 30 6.30 -2.23 -3.49
C ARG A 30 5.90 -1.05 -4.35
N LEU A 31 5.91 0.14 -3.76
CA LEU A 31 5.77 1.39 -4.48
C LEU A 31 7.10 2.11 -4.49
N LEU A 32 7.77 2.12 -5.63
CA LEU A 32 9.07 2.76 -5.83
C LEU A 32 8.87 4.18 -6.37
N PRO A 33 9.75 5.13 -6.01
CA PRO A 33 9.67 6.48 -6.54
C PRO A 33 10.14 6.51 -8.00
N LEU A 34 9.65 7.50 -8.75
CA LEU A 34 9.86 7.62 -10.20
C LEU A 34 11.31 7.97 -10.56
N ASP A 35 12.05 8.58 -9.64
CA ASP A 35 13.43 9.05 -9.79
C ASP A 35 14.49 7.97 -9.50
N GLY A 36 14.08 6.77 -9.10
CA GLY A 36 14.94 5.60 -8.95
C GLY A 36 14.89 4.96 -7.56
N PRO A 37 15.33 3.70 -7.42
CA PRO A 37 15.02 2.89 -6.25
C PRO A 37 15.94 3.20 -5.05
N VAL A 38 15.70 4.31 -4.36
CA VAL A 38 16.39 4.63 -3.09
C VAL A 38 15.65 3.99 -1.91
N ARG A 39 14.33 4.13 -1.86
CA ARG A 39 13.48 3.58 -0.80
C ARG A 39 12.04 3.47 -1.27
N ASP A 40 11.31 2.50 -0.74
CA ASP A 40 9.86 2.41 -0.98
C ASP A 40 9.15 3.65 -0.43
N ILE A 41 8.22 4.21 -1.23
CA ILE A 41 7.36 5.34 -0.83
C ILE A 41 6.41 4.90 0.29
N LEU A 42 5.87 3.68 0.17
CA LEU A 42 5.00 3.02 1.13
C LEU A 42 5.70 1.81 1.71
N LEU A 43 5.31 1.41 2.92
CA LEU A 43 5.75 0.11 3.42
C LEU A 43 5.26 -1.00 2.48
N PRO A 44 6.12 -1.94 2.06
CA PRO A 44 5.71 -2.99 1.15
C PRO A 44 4.59 -3.86 1.70
N LEU A 45 3.67 -4.28 0.83
CA LEU A 45 2.72 -5.34 1.15
C LEU A 45 3.42 -6.69 1.03
N GLN A 46 3.57 -7.38 2.16
CA GLN A 46 4.07 -8.76 2.21
C GLN A 46 2.92 -9.74 2.01
N TYR A 47 3.23 -10.95 1.54
CA TYR A 47 2.22 -11.97 1.21
C TYR A 47 1.16 -11.46 0.23
N ALA A 48 1.58 -10.57 -0.68
CA ALA A 48 0.69 -9.84 -1.55
C ALA A 48 0.01 -10.75 -2.58
N ARG A 49 -1.20 -10.39 -2.98
CA ARG A 49 -2.00 -11.09 -3.99
C ARG A 49 -2.66 -10.07 -4.89
N LEU A 50 -2.65 -10.35 -6.20
CA LEU A 50 -3.47 -9.63 -7.16
C LEU A 50 -4.91 -10.13 -7.02
N LEU A 51 -5.84 -9.24 -6.73
CA LEU A 51 -7.25 -9.58 -6.54
C LEU A 51 -8.03 -9.47 -7.84
N THR A 52 -7.89 -8.35 -8.54
CA THR A 52 -8.59 -8.10 -9.80
C THR A 52 -7.92 -6.97 -10.58
N VAL A 53 -8.16 -6.94 -11.89
CA VAL A 53 -7.86 -5.83 -12.78
C VAL A 53 -9.19 -5.33 -13.32
N LYS A 54 -9.53 -4.07 -13.05
CA LYS A 54 -10.85 -3.50 -13.39
C LYS A 54 -10.71 -2.02 -13.71
N GLU A 55 -11.45 -1.51 -14.69
CA GLU A 55 -11.52 -0.06 -15.00
C GLU A 55 -10.13 0.64 -15.07
N GLY A 56 -9.12 -0.02 -15.65
CA GLY A 56 -7.76 0.54 -15.79
C GLY A 56 -6.89 0.53 -14.53
N GLY A 57 -7.36 -0.07 -13.43
CA GLY A 57 -6.61 -0.25 -12.20
C GLY A 57 -6.40 -1.71 -11.80
N ILE A 58 -5.46 -1.94 -10.89
CA ILE A 58 -5.13 -3.24 -10.30
C ILE A 58 -5.36 -3.17 -8.79
N LEU A 59 -6.18 -4.09 -8.26
CA LEU A 59 -6.31 -4.31 -6.82
C LEU A 59 -5.28 -5.31 -6.33
N ILE A 60 -4.49 -4.91 -5.34
CA ILE A 60 -3.51 -5.75 -4.68
C ILE A 60 -3.78 -5.73 -3.19
N SER A 61 -3.87 -6.89 -2.55
CA SER A 61 -4.00 -6.97 -1.09
C SER A 61 -2.83 -7.74 -0.48
N GLY A 62 -2.43 -7.35 0.71
CA GLY A 62 -1.35 -7.98 1.46
C GLY A 62 -1.21 -7.36 2.84
N TYR A 63 -0.15 -7.74 3.56
CA TYR A 63 0.10 -7.26 4.91
C TYR A 63 1.20 -6.22 4.94
N GLU A 64 0.89 -5.05 5.47
CA GLU A 64 1.89 -4.12 5.95
C GLU A 64 2.41 -4.64 7.31
N ILE A 65 3.73 -4.78 7.44
CA ILE A 65 4.34 -5.32 8.65
C ILE A 65 5.19 -4.25 9.32
N THR A 66 4.74 -3.80 10.49
CA THR A 66 5.43 -2.77 11.30
C THR A 66 6.01 -3.38 12.56
N SER A 67 7.23 -2.98 12.92
CA SER A 67 7.85 -3.35 14.21
C SER A 67 7.54 -2.27 15.24
N ARG A 68 7.16 -2.68 16.47
CA ARG A 68 7.01 -1.75 17.61
C ARG A 68 8.29 -1.62 18.46
N GLY A 69 9.31 -2.45 18.22
CA GLY A 69 10.57 -2.47 18.98
C GLY A 69 11.25 -3.85 18.99
N ALA A 70 12.47 -3.91 19.54
CA ALA A 70 13.36 -5.08 19.45
C ALA A 70 12.83 -6.38 20.11
N LYS A 71 11.88 -6.28 21.04
CA LYS A 71 11.30 -7.43 21.77
C LYS A 71 9.79 -7.63 21.53
N SER A 72 9.17 -6.79 20.70
CA SER A 72 7.73 -6.88 20.43
C SER A 72 7.46 -7.68 19.16
N LYS A 73 6.37 -8.46 19.15
CA LYS A 73 5.87 -9.07 17.91
C LYS A 73 5.52 -7.98 16.91
N SER A 74 5.86 -8.21 15.64
CA SER A 74 5.46 -7.33 14.54
C SER A 74 3.94 -7.28 14.41
N ILE A 75 3.40 -6.09 14.13
CA ILE A 75 1.99 -5.94 13.77
C ILE A 75 1.86 -6.30 12.30
N ARG A 76 0.80 -7.02 11.95
CA ARG A 76 0.40 -7.26 10.57
C ARG A 76 -0.92 -6.55 10.33
N THR A 77 -0.92 -5.55 9.46
CA THR A 77 -2.12 -4.81 9.08
C THR A 77 -2.48 -5.22 7.66
N LEU A 78 -3.67 -5.78 7.46
CA LEU A 78 -4.16 -6.08 6.13
C LEU A 78 -4.45 -4.76 5.41
N GLN A 79 -3.90 -4.60 4.21
CA GLN A 79 -4.16 -3.46 3.36
C GLN A 79 -4.50 -3.91 1.95
N THR A 80 -5.19 -3.02 1.23
CA THR A 80 -5.50 -3.19 -0.17
C THR A 80 -5.13 -1.91 -0.90
N TRP A 81 -4.28 -2.03 -1.90
CA TRP A 81 -3.88 -0.94 -2.78
C TRP A 81 -4.69 -1.00 -4.06
N TRP A 82 -5.27 0.15 -4.44
CA TRP A 82 -5.81 0.39 -5.76
C TRP A 82 -4.78 1.14 -6.59
N CYS A 83 -4.15 0.44 -7.53
CA CYS A 83 -3.07 0.98 -8.34
C CYS A 83 -3.65 1.37 -9.70
N VAL A 84 -3.57 2.65 -10.07
CA VAL A 84 -4.08 3.19 -11.33
C VAL A 84 -2.98 3.87 -12.10
N VAL A 85 -3.05 3.82 -13.43
CA VAL A 85 -2.09 4.52 -14.31
C VAL A 85 -2.40 6.01 -14.37
N ASP A 86 -3.69 6.36 -14.37
CA ASP A 86 -4.18 7.73 -14.38
C ASP A 86 -5.00 8.01 -13.11
N PRO A 87 -4.64 9.03 -12.31
CA PRO A 87 -5.35 9.36 -11.09
C PRO A 87 -6.80 9.80 -11.34
N GLU A 88 -7.10 10.55 -12.40
CA GLU A 88 -8.44 11.12 -12.62
C GLU A 88 -9.52 10.03 -12.83
N PRO A 89 -9.37 9.08 -13.77
CA PRO A 89 -10.26 7.93 -13.89
C PRO A 89 -10.26 7.08 -12.62
N GLY A 90 -9.11 6.93 -11.96
CA GLY A 90 -8.98 6.15 -10.74
C GLY A 90 -9.87 6.65 -9.60
N TYR A 91 -9.86 7.97 -9.35
CA TYR A 91 -10.72 8.59 -8.35
C TYR A 91 -12.20 8.55 -8.74
N ALA A 92 -12.54 8.72 -10.01
CA ALA A 92 -13.91 8.60 -10.48
C ALA A 92 -14.49 7.18 -10.22
N VAL A 93 -13.67 6.14 -10.38
CA VAL A 93 -14.05 4.76 -10.07
C VAL A 93 -14.24 4.56 -8.56
N LEU A 94 -13.32 5.07 -7.73
CA LEU A 94 -13.44 5.00 -6.27
C LEU A 94 -14.73 5.68 -5.77
N GLN A 95 -15.06 6.85 -6.32
CA GLN A 95 -16.28 7.58 -5.98
C GLN A 95 -17.55 6.78 -6.33
N ARG A 96 -17.58 6.13 -7.52
CA ARG A 96 -18.71 5.28 -7.93
C ARG A 96 -18.87 4.03 -7.07
N MET A 97 -17.77 3.52 -6.51
CA MET A 97 -17.77 2.34 -5.64
C MET A 97 -18.23 2.64 -4.21
N GLU A 98 -18.51 3.90 -3.86
CA GLU A 98 -18.81 4.34 -2.49
C GLU A 98 -17.84 3.77 -1.46
N VAL A 99 -16.54 3.75 -1.77
CA VAL A 99 -15.54 3.23 -0.83
C VAL A 99 -15.51 4.16 0.38
N ARG A 100 -16.03 3.68 1.51
CA ARG A 100 -15.99 4.38 2.80
C ARG A 100 -14.85 3.86 3.64
N SER A 101 -14.22 4.74 4.41
CA SER A 101 -13.35 4.32 5.49
C SER A 101 -14.14 3.39 6.42
N SER A 102 -13.60 2.20 6.69
CA SER A 102 -14.26 1.22 7.56
C SER A 102 -14.33 1.69 9.02
N THR A 103 -13.48 2.65 9.40
CA THR A 103 -13.42 3.23 10.74
C THR A 103 -14.16 4.57 10.82
N GLY A 104 -14.54 5.16 9.67
CA GLY A 104 -15.11 6.52 9.59
C GLY A 104 -14.07 7.65 9.68
N PHE A 105 -12.78 7.32 9.83
CA PHE A 105 -11.67 8.27 9.85
C PHE A 105 -10.99 8.31 8.47
N ASP A 106 -10.80 9.50 7.93
CA ASP A 106 -9.98 9.76 6.75
C ASP A 106 -8.48 9.82 7.14
N VAL A 107 -7.57 9.57 6.18
CA VAL A 107 -6.13 9.70 6.40
C VAL A 107 -5.69 11.13 6.75
N ASN A 108 -6.55 12.13 6.49
CA ASN A 108 -6.35 13.51 6.88
C ASN A 108 -6.99 13.87 8.25
N ASP A 109 -7.72 12.94 8.88
CA ASP A 109 -8.31 13.12 10.21
C ASP A 109 -7.35 12.74 11.35
N ASP A 110 -6.17 12.20 11.03
CA ASP A 110 -5.10 11.94 12.00
C ASP A 110 -4.43 13.27 12.40
N ASP A 111 -5.04 13.97 13.36
CA ASP A 111 -4.43 15.04 14.14
C ASP A 111 -3.28 14.45 14.97
N MET A 112 -2.10 14.31 14.38
CA MET A 112 -0.87 13.99 15.11
C MET A 112 -0.31 15.32 15.65
N PRO A 113 -0.38 15.58 16.97
CA PRO A 113 0.24 16.77 17.53
C PRO A 113 1.76 16.71 17.35
N ASP A 114 2.35 17.83 16.93
CA ASP A 114 3.79 18.06 16.71
C ASP A 114 4.67 17.68 17.91
#